data_AF-A0A8H4TM27-F1
#
_entry.id   AF-A0A8H4TM27-F1
#
_cell.length_a   1.000
_cell.length_b   1.000
_cell.length_c   1.000
_cell.angle_alpha   90.00
_cell.angle_beta   90.00
_cell.angle_gamma   90.00
#
_symmetry.space_group_name_H-M   'P 1'
#
loop_
_entity.id
_entity.type
_entity.pdbx_description
1 polymer ?
#
loop_
_entity_poly.entity_id
_entity_poly.type
_entity_poly.pdbx_seq_one_letter_code
_entity_poly.pdbx_strand_id
1 'polypeptide(L)'
;MYDNPSSIGVTGWILRVVYLRTAGTPHTAWMASSILMHMLEAAGLHCEPSSHESVLPVTEEKVDSELRRRLFAVAEHLNIWISFDMGRSRTVLCNSTLEMPSARLGDYTSELMELLPYSTDLDPNKTQDVCELEASLSTVLSRVHSVPPSILAQCNLALCLCRRLQSMNTSFTGNILDQILSITLKGIEAAQAILDARSPWHHMANVPFQVICVLLAIDTGEAIAQLKDAMQCLSNVSTVYNTNATREALNTASLLILMQQRRKEKCANNLNNLVKKFPIVPLPEVQDEAPLHDVDDMRWLNNLVGDLSSFDYSDLDRFLFSTMF
;
A
#
# COMPACT_ATOMS: atom_id res chain seq x y z
N MET A 1 -0.44 -45.62 -3.63
CA MET A 1 -1.38 -44.90 -2.76
C MET A 1 -0.74 -43.54 -2.54
N TYR A 2 -1.14 -42.54 -3.32
CA TYR A 2 -0.57 -41.20 -3.19
C TYR A 2 -1.21 -40.54 -1.97
N ASP A 3 -0.38 -40.18 -1.00
CA ASP A 3 -0.79 -39.42 0.19
C ASP A 3 -0.92 -37.94 -0.22
N ASN A 4 -2.02 -37.64 -0.93
CA ASN A 4 -2.30 -36.27 -1.35
C ASN A 4 -2.77 -35.45 -0.13
N PRO A 5 -2.39 -34.17 -0.02
CA PRO A 5 -2.84 -33.32 1.08
C PRO A 5 -4.38 -33.25 1.12
N SER A 6 -4.94 -33.35 2.32
CA SER A 6 -6.38 -33.14 2.55
C SER A 6 -6.73 -31.67 2.78
N SER A 7 -8.01 -31.33 2.69
CA SER A 7 -8.52 -29.99 3.03
C SER A 7 -8.17 -29.56 4.46
N ILE A 8 -8.16 -30.51 5.40
CA ILE A 8 -7.74 -30.30 6.79
C ILE A 8 -6.25 -29.98 6.86
N GLY A 9 -5.43 -30.70 6.08
CA GLY A 9 -4.00 -30.42 5.96
C GLY A 9 -3.74 -29.01 5.45
N VAL A 10 -4.40 -28.61 4.36
CA VAL A 10 -4.32 -27.26 3.79
C VAL A 10 -4.76 -26.19 4.81
N THR A 11 -5.87 -26.42 5.50
CA THR A 11 -6.35 -25.53 6.57
C THR A 11 -5.30 -25.37 7.70
N GLY A 12 -4.68 -26.47 8.11
CA GLY A 12 -3.59 -26.44 9.10
C GLY A 12 -2.39 -25.61 8.65
N TRP A 13 -2.05 -25.67 7.36
CA TRP A 13 -0.98 -24.84 6.79
C TRP A 13 -1.35 -23.36 6.69
N ILE A 14 -2.60 -23.02 6.37
CA ILE A 14 -3.09 -21.63 6.44
C ILE A 14 -2.89 -21.07 7.85
N LEU A 15 -3.35 -21.80 8.87
CA LEU A 15 -3.20 -21.38 10.27
C LEU A 15 -1.73 -21.25 10.66
N ARG A 16 -0.87 -22.15 10.19
CA ARG A 16 0.58 -22.08 10.39
C ARG A 16 1.19 -20.82 9.77
N VAL A 17 0.81 -20.47 8.53
CA VAL A 17 1.30 -19.26 7.85
C VAL A 17 0.88 -18.00 8.62
N VAL A 18 -0.40 -17.93 9.01
CA VAL A 18 -0.92 -16.81 9.82
C VAL A 18 -0.14 -16.70 11.13
N TYR A 19 0.04 -17.80 11.86
CA TYR A 19 0.82 -17.83 13.10
C TYR A 19 2.26 -17.34 12.90
N LEU A 20 2.99 -17.90 11.93
CA LEU A 20 4.39 -17.54 11.67
C LEU A 20 4.56 -16.06 11.32
N ARG A 21 3.60 -15.49 10.59
CA ARG A 21 3.56 -14.07 10.25
C ARG A 21 3.32 -13.21 11.49
N THR A 22 2.39 -13.59 12.37
CA THR A 22 2.15 -12.89 13.63
C THR A 22 3.29 -13.03 14.64
N ALA A 23 4.02 -14.14 14.61
CA ALA A 23 5.15 -14.42 15.49
C ALA A 23 6.45 -13.70 15.07
N GLY A 24 6.43 -12.89 14.01
CA GLY A 24 7.59 -12.11 13.57
C GLY A 24 8.69 -12.94 12.89
N THR A 25 8.31 -14.02 12.20
CA THR A 25 9.26 -14.87 11.43
C THR A 25 9.05 -14.72 9.93
N PRO A 26 9.40 -13.58 9.31
CA PRO A 26 9.00 -13.24 7.94
C PRO A 26 9.48 -14.28 6.92
N HIS A 27 10.75 -14.69 6.98
CA HIS A 27 11.30 -15.68 6.05
C HIS A 27 10.62 -17.05 6.17
N THR A 28 10.36 -17.51 7.40
CA THR A 28 9.67 -18.78 7.64
C THR A 28 8.20 -18.71 7.20
N ALA A 29 7.54 -17.57 7.40
CA ALA A 29 6.18 -17.33 6.93
C ALA A 29 6.11 -17.36 5.40
N TRP A 30 7.07 -16.76 4.70
CA TRP A 30 7.17 -16.81 3.24
C TRP A 30 7.34 -18.24 2.73
N MET A 31 8.33 -18.98 3.25
CA MET A 31 8.53 -20.39 2.88
C MET A 31 7.28 -21.24 3.14
N ALA A 32 6.62 -21.04 4.28
CA ALA A 32 5.40 -21.75 4.62
C ALA A 32 4.24 -21.40 3.67
N SER A 33 4.14 -20.15 3.23
CA SER A 33 3.12 -19.73 2.25
C SER A 33 3.36 -20.37 0.88
N SER A 34 4.61 -20.53 0.45
CA SER A 34 4.95 -21.21 -0.80
C SER A 34 4.63 -22.71 -0.72
N ILE A 35 4.93 -23.35 0.41
CA ILE A 35 4.54 -24.76 0.66
C ILE A 35 3.03 -24.91 0.64
N LEU A 36 2.29 -23.99 1.27
CA LEU A 36 0.83 -23.99 1.28
C LEU A 36 0.26 -23.96 -0.14
N MET A 37 0.78 -23.13 -1.03
CA MET A 37 0.33 -23.09 -2.43
C MET A 37 0.55 -24.43 -3.13
N HIS A 38 1.70 -25.08 -2.96
CA HIS A 38 1.96 -26.41 -3.53
C HIS A 38 1.08 -27.51 -2.92
N MET A 39 0.76 -27.42 -1.63
CA MET A 39 -0.17 -28.35 -1.00
C MET A 39 -1.58 -28.20 -1.55
N LEU A 40 -2.00 -26.96 -1.81
CA LEU A 40 -3.28 -26.67 -2.43
C LEU A 40 -3.34 -27.23 -3.86
N GLU A 41 -2.27 -27.06 -4.63
CA GLU A 41 -2.10 -27.64 -5.96
C GLU A 41 -2.21 -29.18 -5.92
N ALA A 42 -1.42 -29.83 -5.06
CA ALA A 42 -1.40 -31.28 -4.89
C ALA A 42 -2.74 -31.85 -4.38
N ALA A 43 -3.51 -31.08 -3.61
CA ALA A 43 -4.85 -31.43 -3.17
C ALA A 43 -5.93 -31.24 -4.27
N GLY A 44 -5.59 -30.64 -5.41
CA GLY A 44 -6.54 -30.32 -6.48
C GLY A 44 -7.52 -29.21 -6.11
N LEU A 45 -7.27 -28.46 -5.03
CA LEU A 45 -8.21 -27.45 -4.52
C LEU A 45 -8.19 -26.15 -5.33
N HIS A 46 -7.30 -26.00 -6.31
CA HIS A 46 -7.21 -24.83 -7.21
C HIS A 46 -8.14 -24.94 -8.43
N CYS A 47 -8.90 -26.04 -8.54
CA CYS A 47 -9.85 -26.27 -9.61
C CYS A 47 -11.28 -26.35 -9.08
N GLU A 48 -12.23 -25.79 -9.85
CA GLU A 48 -13.65 -26.04 -9.60
C GLU A 48 -13.95 -27.55 -9.74
N PRO A 49 -14.86 -28.11 -8.92
CA PRO A 49 -15.25 -29.49 -9.07
C PRO A 49 -16.00 -29.67 -10.39
N SER A 50 -15.45 -30.44 -11.33
CA SER A 50 -16.11 -30.69 -12.60
C SER A 50 -17.30 -31.63 -12.38
N SER A 51 -18.51 -31.17 -12.70
CA SER A 51 -19.72 -32.01 -12.68
C SER A 51 -19.76 -33.04 -13.82
N HIS A 52 -18.86 -32.94 -14.80
CA HIS A 52 -18.74 -33.84 -15.93
C HIS A 52 -17.26 -34.15 -16.23
N GLU A 53 -16.97 -35.44 -16.37
CA GLU A 53 -15.74 -36.02 -16.94
C GLU A 53 -14.42 -35.79 -16.18
N SER A 54 -14.14 -36.65 -15.22
CA SER A 54 -12.77 -37.13 -15.01
C SER A 54 -12.74 -38.64 -15.19
N VAL A 55 -11.97 -39.10 -16.19
CA VAL A 55 -11.72 -40.52 -16.51
C VAL A 55 -10.77 -41.15 -15.47
N LEU A 56 -10.24 -40.35 -14.53
CA LEU A 56 -9.34 -40.82 -13.49
C LEU A 56 -10.10 -40.90 -12.15
N PRO A 57 -10.11 -42.07 -11.48
CA PRO A 57 -10.70 -42.23 -10.17
C PRO A 57 -9.77 -41.60 -9.13
N VAL A 58 -9.75 -40.28 -9.08
CA VAL A 58 -9.23 -39.58 -7.90
C VAL A 58 -10.35 -39.65 -6.88
N THR A 59 -10.08 -40.26 -5.73
CA THR A 59 -10.92 -40.12 -4.53
C THR A 59 -10.92 -38.65 -4.15
N GLU A 60 -11.73 -37.84 -4.83
CA GLU A 60 -11.92 -36.45 -4.52
C GLU A 60 -12.57 -36.39 -3.14
N GLU A 61 -11.84 -35.79 -2.19
CA GLU A 61 -12.45 -35.33 -0.96
C GLU A 61 -13.61 -34.42 -1.37
N LYS A 62 -14.85 -34.77 -0.95
CA LYS A 62 -16.04 -33.95 -1.18
C LYS A 62 -15.98 -32.70 -0.31
N VAL A 63 -15.06 -31.81 -0.66
CA VAL A 63 -14.94 -30.48 -0.09
C VAL A 63 -16.03 -29.62 -0.74
N ASP A 64 -16.81 -28.95 0.10
CA ASP A 64 -17.77 -27.94 -0.34
C ASP A 64 -17.09 -26.91 -1.27
N SER A 65 -17.69 -26.64 -2.43
CA SER A 65 -17.09 -25.78 -3.46
C SER A 65 -16.77 -24.38 -2.91
N GLU A 66 -17.62 -23.85 -2.04
CA GLU A 66 -17.40 -22.53 -1.46
C GLU A 66 -16.28 -22.54 -0.41
N LEU A 67 -16.19 -23.58 0.42
CA LEU A 67 -15.02 -23.77 1.29
C LEU A 67 -13.72 -23.85 0.48
N ARG A 68 -13.73 -24.56 -0.66
CA ARG A 68 -12.58 -24.64 -1.56
C ARG A 68 -12.14 -23.27 -2.08
N ARG A 69 -13.07 -22.49 -2.64
CA ARG A 69 -12.81 -21.12 -3.13
C ARG A 69 -12.19 -20.26 -2.04
N ARG A 70 -12.69 -20.36 -0.80
CA ARG A 70 -12.18 -19.61 0.36
C ARG A 70 -10.79 -20.03 0.81
N LEU A 71 -10.51 -21.33 0.84
CA LEU A 71 -9.18 -21.84 1.19
C LEU A 71 -8.14 -21.34 0.17
N PHE A 72 -8.47 -21.38 -1.12
CA PHE A 72 -7.63 -20.83 -2.18
C PHE A 72 -7.45 -19.32 -2.05
N ALA A 73 -8.54 -18.57 -1.95
CA ALA A 73 -8.54 -17.13 -1.80
C ALA A 73 -7.63 -16.67 -0.65
N VAL A 74 -7.76 -17.26 0.53
CA VAL A 74 -6.92 -16.93 1.69
C VAL A 74 -5.46 -17.34 1.48
N ALA A 75 -5.21 -18.53 0.93
CA ALA A 75 -3.85 -19.00 0.65
C ALA A 75 -3.12 -18.11 -0.36
N GLU A 76 -3.80 -17.75 -1.44
CA GLU A 76 -3.29 -16.86 -2.49
C GLU A 76 -3.01 -15.46 -1.93
N HIS A 77 -3.95 -14.86 -1.19
CA HIS A 77 -3.73 -13.60 -0.49
C HIS A 77 -2.47 -13.61 0.37
N LEU A 78 -2.31 -14.64 1.22
CA LEU A 78 -1.18 -14.75 2.11
C LEU A 78 0.13 -14.86 1.33
N ASN A 79 0.18 -15.71 0.29
CA ASN A 79 1.39 -15.87 -0.51
C ASN A 79 1.76 -14.58 -1.25
N ILE A 80 0.79 -13.92 -1.90
CA ILE A 80 1.03 -12.70 -2.66
C ILE A 80 1.61 -11.62 -1.75
N TRP A 81 0.94 -11.32 -0.64
CA TRP A 81 1.34 -10.20 0.21
C TRP A 81 2.61 -10.49 1.00
N ILE A 82 2.80 -11.71 1.50
CA ILE A 82 4.05 -12.05 2.18
C ILE A 82 5.24 -11.95 1.23
N SER A 83 5.10 -12.45 -0.01
CA SER A 83 6.16 -12.35 -1.02
C SER A 83 6.48 -10.90 -1.35
N PHE A 84 5.48 -10.05 -1.56
CA PHE A 84 5.73 -8.64 -1.86
C PHE A 84 6.31 -7.86 -0.70
N ASP A 85 5.80 -8.07 0.51
CA ASP A 85 6.39 -7.47 1.71
C ASP A 85 7.89 -7.79 1.72
N MET A 86 8.26 -9.05 1.49
CA MET A 86 9.65 -9.53 1.52
C MET A 86 10.49 -9.25 0.26
N GLY A 87 9.93 -8.66 -0.79
CA GLY A 87 10.61 -8.53 -2.09
C GLY A 87 11.07 -9.86 -2.68
N ARG A 88 10.29 -10.93 -2.49
CA ARG A 88 10.59 -12.30 -2.94
C ARG A 88 9.60 -12.77 -4.00
N SER A 89 9.99 -13.83 -4.71
CA SER A 89 9.12 -14.49 -5.68
C SER A 89 7.87 -15.08 -5.01
N ARG A 90 6.79 -15.13 -5.78
CA ARG A 90 5.51 -15.77 -5.42
C ARG A 90 5.43 -17.18 -5.99
N THR A 91 4.57 -18.01 -5.40
CA THR A 91 4.18 -19.30 -5.99
C THR A 91 2.90 -19.08 -6.78
N VAL A 92 3.02 -19.08 -8.11
CA VAL A 92 1.88 -18.93 -9.02
C VAL A 92 1.45 -20.33 -9.47
N LEU A 93 0.19 -20.67 -9.24
CA LEU A 93 -0.38 -21.94 -9.70
C LEU A 93 -0.89 -21.78 -11.14
N CYS A 94 -0.60 -22.75 -12.00
CA CYS A 94 -1.09 -22.77 -13.37
C CYS A 94 -2.53 -23.29 -13.41
N ASN A 95 -3.33 -22.78 -14.36
CA ASN A 95 -4.68 -23.31 -14.67
C ASN A 95 -5.67 -23.31 -13.49
N SER A 96 -5.56 -22.36 -12.57
CA SER A 96 -6.63 -22.15 -11.57
C SER A 96 -7.93 -21.79 -12.29
N THR A 97 -9.01 -22.51 -11.95
CA THR A 97 -10.34 -22.30 -12.55
C THR A 97 -11.35 -21.77 -11.53
N LEU A 98 -10.91 -21.48 -10.30
CA LEU A 98 -11.79 -21.07 -9.22
C LEU A 98 -12.42 -19.71 -9.47
N GLU A 99 -13.69 -19.63 -9.13
CA GLU A 99 -14.42 -18.37 -9.08
C GLU A 99 -14.19 -17.65 -7.75
N MET A 100 -14.56 -16.37 -7.71
CA MET A 100 -14.57 -15.59 -6.48
C MET A 100 -15.51 -16.24 -5.43
N PRO A 101 -15.11 -16.29 -4.15
CA PRO A 101 -15.98 -16.73 -3.06
C PRO A 101 -17.30 -15.95 -3.03
N SER A 102 -18.40 -16.64 -2.77
CA SER A 102 -19.71 -16.00 -2.63
C SER A 102 -19.79 -15.10 -1.39
N ALA A 103 -20.46 -13.96 -1.52
CA ALA A 103 -20.68 -13.04 -0.41
C ALA A 103 -21.56 -13.68 0.68
N ARG A 104 -21.19 -13.48 1.95
CA ARG A 104 -21.93 -13.98 3.12
C ARG A 104 -22.13 -12.85 4.13
N LEU A 105 -23.24 -12.88 4.86
CA LEU A 105 -23.50 -11.89 5.91
C LEU A 105 -22.40 -11.98 6.99
N GLY A 106 -21.78 -10.84 7.30
CA GLY A 106 -20.69 -10.77 8.28
C GLY A 106 -19.34 -11.26 7.77
N ASP A 107 -19.22 -11.52 6.47
CA ASP A 107 -17.97 -11.88 5.81
C ASP A 107 -17.43 -10.73 4.95
N TYR A 108 -16.13 -10.49 5.06
CA TYR A 108 -15.40 -9.41 4.39
C TYR A 108 -14.29 -9.96 3.48
N THR A 109 -14.27 -11.28 3.24
CA THR A 109 -13.27 -11.93 2.40
C THR A 109 -13.24 -11.34 0.99
N SER A 110 -14.41 -11.06 0.40
CA SER A 110 -14.52 -10.47 -0.94
C SER A 110 -13.84 -9.11 -1.02
N GLU A 111 -13.99 -8.25 0.00
CA GLU A 111 -13.35 -6.94 0.02
C GLU A 111 -11.82 -7.06 -0.13
N LEU A 112 -11.19 -8.04 0.54
CA LEU A 112 -9.76 -8.32 0.41
C LEU A 112 -9.39 -8.96 -0.93
N MET A 113 -10.18 -9.93 -1.39
CA MET A 113 -9.87 -10.68 -2.61
C MET A 113 -9.95 -9.79 -3.85
N GLU A 114 -10.85 -8.82 -3.86
CA GLU A 114 -10.99 -7.86 -4.95
C GLU A 114 -9.79 -6.89 -5.07
N LEU A 115 -8.94 -6.81 -4.04
CA LEU A 115 -7.66 -6.07 -4.08
C LEU A 115 -6.51 -6.88 -4.68
N LEU A 116 -6.62 -8.21 -4.75
CA LEU A 116 -5.53 -9.07 -5.18
C LEU A 116 -5.09 -8.84 -6.63
N PRO A 117 -5.99 -8.66 -7.63
CA PRO A 117 -5.57 -8.42 -9.01
C PRO A 117 -4.63 -7.21 -9.12
N TYR A 118 -5.02 -6.08 -8.52
CA TYR A 118 -4.21 -4.86 -8.48
C TYR A 118 -2.90 -5.04 -7.70
N SER A 119 -2.89 -5.91 -6.67
CA SER A 119 -1.64 -6.28 -5.99
C SER A 119 -0.71 -7.03 -6.95
N THR A 120 -1.24 -7.96 -7.74
CA THR A 120 -0.43 -8.73 -8.70
C THR A 120 0.06 -7.90 -9.88
N ASP A 121 -0.58 -6.77 -10.16
CA ASP A 121 -0.21 -5.85 -11.22
C ASP A 121 1.03 -5.03 -10.86
N LEU A 122 1.26 -4.82 -9.57
CA LEU A 122 2.49 -4.25 -9.02
C LEU A 122 3.69 -5.20 -9.04
N ASP A 123 3.59 -6.38 -9.68
CA ASP A 123 4.73 -7.30 -9.82
C ASP A 123 5.86 -6.60 -10.60
N PRO A 124 7.11 -6.62 -10.10
CA PRO A 124 8.24 -5.96 -10.78
C PRO A 124 8.48 -6.42 -12.23
N ASN A 125 8.02 -7.63 -12.58
CA ASN A 125 8.15 -8.18 -13.93
C ASN A 125 7.07 -7.69 -14.90
N LYS A 126 6.03 -7.01 -14.41
CA LYS A 126 5.00 -6.38 -15.23
C LYS A 126 5.38 -4.93 -15.51
N THR A 127 5.37 -4.58 -16.80
CA THR A 127 5.44 -3.18 -17.23
C THR A 127 4.03 -2.63 -17.34
N GLN A 128 3.71 -1.65 -16.51
CA GLN A 128 2.45 -0.91 -16.59
C GLN A 128 2.74 0.53 -16.95
N ASP A 129 1.86 1.12 -17.75
CA ASP A 129 1.93 2.55 -18.04
C ASP A 129 1.31 3.38 -16.89
N VAL A 130 1.54 4.70 -16.94
CA VAL A 130 1.03 5.63 -15.91
C VAL A 130 -0.50 5.63 -15.89
N CYS A 131 -1.15 5.56 -17.05
CA CYS A 131 -2.61 5.61 -17.18
C CYS A 131 -3.28 4.39 -16.54
N GLU A 132 -2.72 3.20 -16.73
CA GLU A 132 -3.17 1.95 -16.12
C GLU A 132 -3.04 1.98 -14.60
N LEU A 133 -1.94 2.53 -14.10
CA LEU A 133 -1.71 2.70 -12.65
C LEU A 133 -2.65 3.73 -12.03
N GLU A 134 -2.92 4.85 -12.73
CA GLU A 134 -3.90 5.86 -12.29
C GLU A 134 -5.33 5.30 -12.29
N ALA A 135 -5.69 4.51 -13.30
CA ALA A 135 -6.98 3.83 -13.36
C ALA A 135 -7.12 2.78 -12.23
N SER A 136 -6.04 2.04 -11.96
CA SER A 136 -5.98 1.08 -10.85
C SER A 136 -6.13 1.79 -9.50
N LEU A 137 -5.40 2.89 -9.29
CA LEU A 137 -5.51 3.72 -8.09
C LEU A 137 -6.93 4.26 -7.90
N SER A 138 -7.52 4.84 -8.95
CA SER A 138 -8.89 5.35 -8.92
C SER A 138 -9.89 4.26 -8.56
N THR A 139 -9.72 3.06 -9.13
CA THR A 139 -10.59 1.92 -8.84
C THR A 139 -10.44 1.48 -7.39
N VAL A 140 -9.21 1.32 -6.89
CA VAL A 140 -8.93 0.95 -5.49
C VAL A 140 -9.51 1.98 -4.52
N LEU A 141 -9.34 3.29 -4.78
CA LEU A 141 -9.88 4.37 -3.94
C LEU A 141 -11.43 4.40 -3.93
N SER A 142 -12.07 3.98 -5.02
CA SER A 142 -13.54 3.94 -5.12
C SER A 142 -14.19 2.76 -4.41
N ARG A 143 -13.42 1.73 -4.03
CA ARG A 143 -13.96 0.54 -3.35
C ARG A 143 -14.44 0.89 -1.94
N VAL A 144 -15.47 0.18 -1.50
CA VAL A 144 -16.01 0.31 -0.14
C VAL A 144 -15.48 -0.82 0.72
N HIS A 145 -14.74 -0.44 1.76
CA HIS A 145 -14.25 -1.36 2.78
C HIS A 145 -14.87 -1.00 4.12
N SER A 146 -15.48 -1.98 4.78
CA SER A 146 -16.39 -1.73 5.91
C SER A 146 -15.77 -1.99 7.28
N VAL A 147 -14.68 -2.77 7.34
CA VAL A 147 -14.01 -3.14 8.58
C VAL A 147 -12.56 -2.67 8.62
N PRO A 148 -12.00 -2.34 9.80
CA PRO A 148 -10.64 -1.81 9.91
C PRO A 148 -9.56 -2.64 9.22
N PRO A 149 -9.52 -3.99 9.31
CA PRO A 149 -8.52 -4.79 8.60
C PRO A 149 -8.57 -4.64 7.08
N SER A 150 -9.78 -4.48 6.54
CA SER A 150 -10.05 -4.34 5.11
C SER A 150 -9.72 -2.93 4.62
N ILE A 151 -10.06 -1.90 5.40
CA ILE A 151 -9.66 -0.50 5.14
C ILE A 151 -8.13 -0.37 5.15
N LEU A 152 -7.46 -1.03 6.10
CA LEU A 152 -6.00 -1.02 6.19
C LEU A 152 -5.34 -1.65 4.96
N ALA A 153 -5.92 -2.74 4.46
CA ALA A 153 -5.51 -3.38 3.22
C ALA A 153 -5.68 -2.47 1.99
N GLN A 154 -6.85 -1.83 1.85
CA GLN A 154 -7.13 -0.87 0.79
C GLN A 154 -6.12 0.29 0.83
N CYS A 155 -5.89 0.85 2.02
CA CYS A 155 -4.93 1.93 2.23
C CYS A 155 -3.51 1.49 1.86
N ASN A 156 -3.07 0.31 2.31
CA ASN A 156 -1.75 -0.24 1.96
C ASN A 156 -1.55 -0.34 0.45
N LEU A 157 -2.54 -0.87 -0.28
CA LEU A 157 -2.45 -1.01 -1.73
C LEU A 157 -2.48 0.34 -2.46
N ALA A 158 -3.34 1.27 -2.02
CA ALA A 158 -3.37 2.63 -2.55
C ALA A 158 -2.00 3.32 -2.36
N LEU A 159 -1.38 3.18 -1.19
CA LEU A 159 -0.03 3.71 -0.94
C LEU A 159 1.01 3.07 -1.87
N CYS A 160 0.96 1.76 -2.10
CA CYS A 160 1.86 1.09 -3.06
C CYS A 160 1.72 1.66 -4.47
N LEU A 161 0.48 1.87 -4.95
CA LEU A 161 0.21 2.49 -6.25
C LEU A 161 0.71 3.94 -6.29
N CYS A 162 0.48 4.72 -5.23
CA CYS A 162 1.00 6.08 -5.12
C CYS A 162 2.53 6.12 -5.22
N ARG A 163 3.24 5.24 -4.51
CA ARG A 163 4.71 5.17 -4.58
C ARG A 163 5.18 4.84 -5.99
N ARG A 164 4.54 3.86 -6.64
CA ARG A 164 4.87 3.50 -8.02
C ARG A 164 4.67 4.69 -8.98
N LEU A 165 3.55 5.39 -8.88
CA LEU A 165 3.27 6.59 -9.69
C LEU A 165 4.26 7.73 -9.41
N GLN A 166 4.63 7.95 -8.14
CA GLN A 166 5.65 8.94 -7.76
C GLN A 166 7.03 8.59 -8.34
N SER A 167 7.41 7.31 -8.36
CA SER A 167 8.66 6.87 -9.00
C SER A 167 8.69 7.13 -10.51
N MET A 168 7.52 7.34 -11.12
CA MET A 168 7.34 7.71 -12.52
C MET A 168 7.13 9.23 -12.71
N ASN A 169 7.43 10.05 -11.70
CA ASN A 169 7.27 11.51 -11.68
C ASN A 169 5.81 11.99 -11.84
N THR A 170 4.84 11.18 -11.43
CA THR A 170 3.42 11.60 -11.43
C THR A 170 3.14 12.47 -10.20
N SER A 171 2.47 13.60 -10.41
CA SER A 171 2.00 14.47 -9.32
C SER A 171 0.51 14.29 -9.09
N PHE A 172 0.10 14.24 -7.81
CA PHE A 172 -1.31 14.09 -7.46
C PHE A 172 -1.94 15.47 -7.29
N THR A 173 -3.05 15.72 -7.99
CA THR A 173 -3.78 16.99 -7.94
C THR A 173 -5.30 16.77 -7.97
N GLY A 174 -6.05 17.77 -7.51
CA GLY A 174 -7.51 17.77 -7.53
C GLY A 174 -8.13 16.58 -6.79
N ASN A 175 -9.19 16.00 -7.37
CA ASN A 175 -9.98 14.95 -6.74
C ASN A 175 -9.17 13.69 -6.35
N ILE A 176 -8.13 13.32 -7.11
CA ILE A 176 -7.29 12.17 -6.77
C ILE A 176 -6.52 12.44 -5.48
N LEU A 177 -5.98 13.65 -5.31
CA LEU A 177 -5.29 14.04 -4.08
C LEU A 177 -6.25 13.99 -2.88
N ASP A 178 -7.46 14.52 -3.04
CA ASP A 178 -8.48 14.49 -1.98
C ASP A 178 -8.84 13.06 -1.56
N GLN A 179 -8.95 12.15 -2.53
CA GLN A 179 -9.20 10.73 -2.27
C GLN A 179 -8.01 10.04 -1.58
N ILE A 180 -6.77 10.37 -1.97
CA ILE A 180 -5.55 9.88 -1.30
C ILE A 180 -5.54 10.34 0.16
N LEU A 181 -5.76 11.64 0.41
CA LEU A 181 -5.79 12.21 1.76
C LEU A 181 -6.94 11.62 2.62
N SER A 182 -8.05 11.26 1.99
CA SER A 182 -9.17 10.59 2.65
C SER A 182 -8.83 9.15 3.05
N ILE A 183 -8.22 8.36 2.14
CA ILE A 183 -7.86 6.97 2.45
C ILE A 183 -6.69 6.88 3.44
N THR A 184 -5.75 7.83 3.44
CA THR A 184 -4.67 7.88 4.44
C THR A 184 -5.22 8.11 5.84
N LEU A 185 -6.15 9.07 5.98
CA LEU A 185 -6.83 9.32 7.25
C LEU A 185 -7.60 8.09 7.74
N LYS A 186 -8.42 7.48 6.87
CA LYS A 186 -9.14 6.23 7.19
C LYS A 186 -8.21 5.09 7.57
N GLY A 187 -7.05 4.98 6.91
CA GLY A 187 -6.03 3.98 7.22
C GLY A 187 -5.42 4.18 8.60
N ILE A 188 -5.14 5.43 9.00
CA ILE A 188 -4.67 5.78 10.35
C ILE A 188 -5.73 5.41 11.39
N GLU A 189 -6.99 5.81 11.18
CA GLU A 189 -8.11 5.50 12.07
C GLU A 189 -8.33 3.98 12.19
N ALA A 190 -8.26 3.25 11.08
CA ALA A 190 -8.37 1.81 11.06
C ALA A 190 -7.23 1.13 11.85
N ALA A 191 -5.99 1.59 11.68
CA ALA A 191 -4.85 1.08 12.44
C ALA A 191 -5.04 1.33 13.95
N GLN A 192 -5.50 2.52 14.34
CA GLN A 192 -5.78 2.83 15.74
C GLN A 192 -6.91 1.95 16.31
N ALA A 193 -8.01 1.78 15.57
CA ALA A 193 -9.12 0.92 15.98
C ALA A 193 -8.70 -0.55 16.18
N ILE A 194 -7.84 -1.07 15.30
CA ILE A 194 -7.27 -2.43 15.44
C ILE A 194 -6.41 -2.53 16.71
N LEU A 195 -5.62 -1.49 16.99
CA LEU A 195 -4.75 -1.42 18.15
C LEU A 195 -5.56 -1.40 19.46
N ASP A 196 -6.61 -0.58 19.50
CA ASP A 196 -7.51 -0.42 20.65
C ASP A 196 -8.29 -1.73 20.92
N ALA A 197 -8.71 -2.42 19.85
CA ALA A 197 -9.34 -3.73 19.93
C ALA A 197 -8.38 -4.86 20.32
N ARG A 198 -7.07 -4.59 20.39
CA ARG A 198 -6.00 -5.59 20.62
C ARG A 198 -6.08 -6.79 19.66
N SER A 199 -6.45 -6.55 18.41
CA SER A 199 -6.61 -7.58 17.39
C SER A 199 -5.54 -7.44 16.31
N PRO A 200 -4.27 -7.79 16.59
CA PRO A 200 -3.16 -7.48 15.70
C PRO A 200 -3.41 -7.99 14.28
N TRP A 201 -3.23 -7.10 13.31
CA TRP A 201 -3.39 -7.38 11.88
C TRP A 201 -2.09 -7.18 11.10
N HIS A 202 -2.11 -7.54 9.82
CA HIS A 202 -1.01 -7.25 8.91
C HIS A 202 -0.82 -5.74 8.72
N HIS A 203 0.41 -5.33 8.40
CA HIS A 203 0.77 -3.95 8.04
C HIS A 203 0.55 -2.85 9.09
N MET A 204 0.34 -3.21 10.36
CA MET A 204 0.06 -2.25 11.45
C MET A 204 1.14 -1.17 11.66
N ALA A 205 2.42 -1.50 11.47
CA ALA A 205 3.49 -0.51 11.48
C ALA A 205 3.76 0.06 10.08
N ASN A 206 3.54 -0.76 9.05
CA ASN A 206 3.82 -0.40 7.67
C ASN A 206 2.91 0.73 7.18
N VAL A 207 1.59 0.62 7.36
CA VAL A 207 0.65 1.64 6.84
C VAL A 207 0.93 3.02 7.45
N PRO A 208 0.97 3.23 8.78
CA PRO A 208 1.25 4.56 9.33
C PRO A 208 2.59 5.13 8.85
N PHE A 209 3.63 4.30 8.77
CA PHE A 209 4.93 4.69 8.25
C PHE A 209 4.86 5.10 6.77
N GLN A 210 4.21 4.30 5.92
CA GLN A 210 4.06 4.58 4.49
C GLN A 210 3.17 5.80 4.23
N VAL A 211 2.15 6.03 5.06
CA VAL A 211 1.36 7.28 5.05
C VAL A 211 2.28 8.47 5.28
N ILE A 212 3.15 8.43 6.30
CA ILE A 212 4.12 9.51 6.55
C ILE A 212 5.01 9.76 5.32
N CYS A 213 5.56 8.70 4.71
CA CYS A 213 6.38 8.82 3.51
C CYS A 213 5.63 9.47 2.33
N VAL A 214 4.39 9.03 2.05
CA VAL A 214 3.58 9.57 0.95
C VAL A 214 3.16 11.02 1.22
N LEU A 215 2.76 11.35 2.45
CA LEU A 215 2.40 12.73 2.82
C LEU A 215 3.60 13.70 2.72
N LEU A 216 4.80 13.25 3.12
CA LEU A 216 6.04 14.02 2.94
C LEU A 216 6.40 14.22 1.48
N ALA A 217 6.11 13.25 0.62
CA ALA A 217 6.34 13.35 -0.83
C ALA A 217 5.31 14.26 -1.53
N ILE A 218 4.06 14.27 -1.08
CA ILE A 218 3.01 15.19 -1.57
C ILE A 218 3.31 16.63 -1.19
N ASP A 219 3.80 16.85 0.05
CA ASP A 219 4.29 18.14 0.55
C ASP A 219 3.32 19.34 0.50
N THR A 220 2.01 19.10 0.44
CA THR A 220 0.97 20.13 0.52
C THR A 220 0.65 20.50 1.97
N GLY A 221 0.04 21.66 2.19
CA GLY A 221 -0.38 22.09 3.54
C GLY A 221 -1.32 21.10 4.23
N GLU A 222 -2.25 20.52 3.47
CA GLU A 222 -3.19 19.50 3.95
C GLU A 222 -2.48 18.18 4.30
N ALA A 223 -1.54 17.73 3.47
CA ALA A 223 -0.75 16.53 3.75
C ALA A 223 0.10 16.69 5.02
N ILE A 224 0.71 17.86 5.21
CA ILE A 224 1.50 18.18 6.41
C ILE A 224 0.63 18.23 7.66
N ALA A 225 -0.61 18.72 7.56
CA ALA A 225 -1.54 18.73 8.69
C ALA A 225 -1.86 17.30 9.18
N GLN A 226 -1.99 16.32 8.28
CA GLN A 226 -2.23 14.92 8.63
C GLN A 226 -1.01 14.19 9.22
N LEU A 227 0.22 14.69 9.05
CA LEU A 227 1.43 14.02 9.55
C LEU A 227 1.40 13.80 11.07
N LYS A 228 0.77 14.72 11.81
CA LYS A 228 0.65 14.61 13.27
C LYS A 228 -0.09 13.34 13.67
N ASP A 229 -1.22 13.06 13.02
CA ASP A 229 -2.07 11.90 13.35
C ASP A 229 -1.39 10.60 12.94
N ALA A 230 -0.71 10.58 11.79
CA ALA A 230 0.08 9.44 11.34
C ALA A 230 1.24 9.12 12.30
N MET A 231 1.98 10.15 12.75
CA MET A 231 3.07 10.00 13.73
C MET A 231 2.56 9.51 15.08
N GLN A 232 1.42 10.03 15.54
CA GLN A 232 0.81 9.59 16.80
C GLN A 232 0.40 8.11 16.71
N CYS A 233 -0.24 7.70 15.62
CA CYS A 233 -0.61 6.31 15.40
C CYS A 233 0.62 5.39 15.37
N LEU A 234 1.69 5.77 14.65
CA LEU A 234 2.93 4.99 14.61
C LEU A 234 3.59 4.90 15.99
N SER A 235 3.56 5.98 16.79
CA SER A 235 4.04 5.99 18.17
C SER A 235 3.24 5.05 19.07
N ASN A 236 1.91 5.03 18.94
CA ASN A 236 1.03 4.13 19.67
C ASN A 236 1.33 2.66 19.30
N VAL A 237 1.45 2.35 18.02
CA VAL A 237 1.82 1.00 17.54
C VAL A 237 3.17 0.56 18.11
N SER A 238 4.17 1.45 18.08
CA SER A 238 5.51 1.19 18.64
C SER A 238 5.46 0.93 20.15
N THR A 239 4.63 1.66 20.87
CA THR A 239 4.46 1.50 22.33
C THR A 239 3.79 0.18 22.68
N VAL A 240 2.75 -0.22 21.94
CA VAL A 240 1.96 -1.43 22.23
C VAL A 240 2.68 -2.71 21.79
N TYR A 241 3.29 -2.72 20.60
CA TYR A 241 3.98 -3.92 20.10
C TYR A 241 5.43 -4.02 20.58
N ASN A 242 6.09 -2.88 20.82
CA ASN A 242 7.43 -2.80 21.40
C ASN A 242 8.47 -3.73 20.75
N THR A 243 8.43 -3.85 19.43
CA THR A 243 9.42 -4.62 18.67
C THR A 243 10.53 -3.71 18.14
N ASN A 244 11.70 -4.27 17.84
CA ASN A 244 12.80 -3.51 17.22
C ASN A 244 12.33 -2.81 15.93
N ALA A 245 11.62 -3.53 15.06
CA ALA A 245 11.10 -3.00 13.80
C ALA A 245 10.15 -1.81 14.02
N THR A 246 9.24 -1.87 15.01
CA THR A 246 8.32 -0.75 15.27
C THR A 246 9.01 0.48 15.87
N ARG A 247 10.10 0.30 16.63
CA ARG A 247 10.90 1.42 17.16
C ARG A 247 11.76 2.04 16.06
N GLU A 248 12.33 1.21 15.20
CA GLU A 248 13.08 1.65 14.03
C GLU A 248 12.21 2.44 13.06
N ALA A 249 11.02 1.94 12.72
CA ALA A 249 10.07 2.66 11.87
C ALA A 249 9.74 4.06 12.43
N LEU A 250 9.48 4.18 13.73
CA LEU A 250 9.19 5.46 14.39
C LEU A 250 10.40 6.42 14.35
N ASN A 251 11.60 5.91 14.63
CA ASN A 251 12.83 6.70 14.56
C ASN A 251 13.12 7.20 13.15
N THR A 252 12.97 6.31 12.15
CA THR A 252 13.16 6.64 10.74
C THR A 252 12.14 7.68 10.28
N ALA A 253 10.86 7.53 10.62
CA ALA A 253 9.84 8.53 10.31
C ALA A 253 10.16 9.90 10.92
N SER A 254 10.61 9.92 12.18
CA SER A 254 11.03 11.16 12.86
C SER A 254 12.21 11.83 12.15
N LEU A 255 13.17 11.04 11.68
CA LEU A 255 14.32 11.55 10.92
C LEU A 255 13.88 12.12 9.57
N LEU A 256 12.98 11.45 8.85
CA LEU A 256 12.45 11.95 7.56
C LEU A 256 11.76 13.30 7.72
N ILE A 257 10.94 13.47 8.76
CA ILE A 257 10.30 14.76 9.07
C ILE A 257 11.34 15.83 9.37
N LEU A 258 12.35 15.52 10.19
CA LEU A 258 13.43 16.46 10.51
C LEU A 258 14.21 16.88 9.26
N MET A 259 14.48 15.94 8.35
CA MET A 259 15.16 16.22 7.08
C MET A 259 14.32 17.14 6.20
N GLN A 260 13.01 16.88 6.08
CA GLN A 260 12.09 17.72 5.31
C GLN A 260 12.00 19.14 5.90
N GLN A 261 11.92 19.27 7.23
CA GLN A 261 11.93 20.56 7.90
C GLN A 261 13.20 21.36 7.58
N ARG A 262 14.38 20.75 7.74
CA ARG A 262 15.68 21.40 7.46
C ARG A 262 15.80 21.82 5.99
N ARG A 263 15.27 21.01 5.06
CA ARG A 263 15.22 21.35 3.64
C ARG A 263 14.39 22.61 3.41
N LYS A 264 13.20 22.72 4.02
CA LYS A 264 12.33 23.89 3.89
C LYS A 264 12.94 25.14 4.51
N GLU A 265 13.56 25.03 5.69
CA GLU A 265 14.27 26.14 6.32
C GLU A 265 15.43 26.65 5.45
N LYS A 266 16.21 25.75 4.85
CA LYS A 266 17.28 26.12 3.91
C LYS A 266 16.74 26.84 2.68
N CYS A 267 15.63 26.37 2.12
CA CYS A 267 14.96 27.02 0.99
C CYS A 267 14.47 28.43 1.37
N ALA A 268 13.77 28.55 2.50
CA ALA A 268 13.30 29.83 3.03
C ALA A 268 14.45 30.82 3.28
N ASN A 269 15.57 30.34 3.83
CA ASN A 269 16.78 31.14 4.04
C ASN A 269 17.39 31.64 2.73
N ASN A 270 17.44 30.79 1.69
CA ASN A 270 17.91 31.20 0.36
C ASN A 270 17.00 32.26 -0.26
N LEU A 271 15.68 32.08 -0.20
CA LEU A 271 14.72 33.07 -0.68
C LEU A 271 14.83 34.39 0.09
N ASN A 272 14.95 34.35 1.41
CA ASN A 272 15.15 35.53 2.25
C ASN A 272 16.43 36.30 1.86
N ASN A 273 17.52 35.58 1.55
CA ASN A 273 18.75 36.20 1.05
C ASN A 273 18.57 36.89 -0.31
N LEU A 274 17.71 36.35 -1.19
CA LEU A 274 17.38 36.97 -2.47
C LEU A 274 16.53 38.23 -2.28
N VAL A 275 15.49 38.17 -1.44
CA VAL A 275 14.64 39.33 -1.10
C VAL A 275 15.46 40.47 -0.48
N LYS A 276 16.45 40.15 0.35
CA LYS A 276 17.38 41.17 0.89
C LYS A 276 18.26 41.80 -0.17
N LYS A 277 18.68 41.05 -1.20
CA LYS A 277 19.51 41.54 -2.31
C LYS A 277 18.71 42.35 -3.33
N PHE A 278 17.44 41.96 -3.54
CA PHE A 278 16.51 42.60 -4.46
C PHE A 278 15.26 43.02 -3.68
N PRO A 279 15.35 44.09 -2.86
CA PRO A 279 14.23 44.54 -2.06
C PRO A 279 13.07 44.96 -2.97
N ILE A 280 11.85 44.60 -2.56
CA ILE A 280 10.63 45.04 -3.25
C ILE A 280 10.53 46.56 -3.06
N VAL A 281 10.82 47.31 -4.13
CA VAL A 281 10.58 48.75 -4.17
C VAL A 281 9.07 48.95 -4.30
N PRO A 282 8.41 49.71 -3.41
CA PRO A 282 7.01 50.06 -3.61
C PRO A 282 6.88 50.81 -4.95
N LEU A 283 6.07 50.28 -5.86
CA LEU A 283 5.68 51.01 -7.06
C LEU A 283 4.94 52.28 -6.60
N PRO A 284 5.25 53.46 -7.17
CA PRO A 284 4.45 54.65 -6.91
C PRO A 284 2.98 54.36 -7.22
N GLU A 285 2.07 54.70 -6.30
CA GLU A 285 0.64 54.67 -6.57
C GLU A 285 0.36 55.50 -7.83
N VAL A 286 0.05 54.82 -8.93
CA VAL A 286 -0.36 55.48 -10.17
C VAL A 286 -1.76 56.02 -9.95
N GLN A 287 -1.83 57.33 -9.70
CA GLN A 287 -3.07 58.08 -9.88
C GLN A 287 -3.38 58.12 -11.39
N ASP A 288 -4.47 57.45 -11.74
CA ASP A 288 -5.34 57.58 -12.92
C ASP A 288 -4.85 57.29 -14.36
N GLU A 289 -5.76 56.58 -15.05
CA GLU A 289 -6.04 56.45 -16.51
C GLU A 289 -5.13 55.62 -17.46
N ALA A 290 -5.46 54.31 -17.56
CA ALA A 290 -5.61 53.42 -18.77
C ALA A 290 -4.47 53.28 -19.83
N PRO A 291 -4.49 52.27 -20.76
CA PRO A 291 -5.33 51.08 -20.89
C PRO A 291 -4.57 49.73 -20.84
N LEU A 292 -5.35 48.64 -20.72
CA LEU A 292 -4.95 47.22 -20.71
C LEU A 292 -3.94 46.85 -21.80
N HIS A 293 -2.78 46.28 -21.41
CA HIS A 293 -2.00 45.40 -22.29
C HIS A 293 -1.26 44.30 -21.52
N ASP A 294 -1.49 43.07 -22.00
CA ASP A 294 -0.82 41.78 -21.78
C ASP A 294 -0.58 41.25 -20.36
N VAL A 295 -1.48 40.36 -19.94
CA VAL A 295 -1.32 39.41 -18.83
C VAL A 295 -0.90 38.04 -19.38
N ASP A 296 0.08 37.96 -20.28
CA ASP A 296 0.52 36.68 -20.87
C ASP A 296 1.95 36.23 -20.49
N ASP A 297 2.65 36.94 -19.60
CA ASP A 297 4.06 36.64 -19.29
C ASP A 297 4.34 36.04 -17.89
N MET A 298 3.40 35.23 -17.39
CA MET A 298 3.56 34.47 -16.14
C MET A 298 3.73 32.96 -16.38
N ARG A 299 4.16 32.57 -17.60
CA ARG A 299 4.47 31.17 -17.95
C ARG A 299 5.82 30.69 -17.41
N TRP A 300 6.77 31.59 -17.16
CA TRP A 300 8.10 31.24 -16.67
C TRP A 300 8.12 30.83 -15.18
N LEU A 301 7.17 31.33 -14.36
CA LEU A 301 7.03 30.93 -12.96
C LEU A 301 6.55 29.48 -12.80
N ASN A 302 5.70 29.00 -13.71
CA ASN A 302 5.23 27.62 -13.70
C ASN A 302 6.35 26.62 -14.04
N ASN A 303 7.31 27.02 -14.88
CA ASN A 303 8.48 26.19 -15.19
C ASN A 303 9.48 26.12 -14.02
N LEU A 304 9.56 27.14 -13.16
CA LEU A 304 10.47 27.16 -12.02
C LEU A 304 9.97 26.29 -10.84
N VAL A 305 8.66 26.09 -10.73
CA VAL A 305 8.03 25.21 -9.72
C VAL A 305 8.24 23.73 -10.06
N GLY A 306 8.33 23.38 -11.35
CA GLY A 306 8.59 22.01 -11.81
C GLY A 306 10.03 21.52 -11.60
N ASP A 307 11.01 22.42 -11.55
CA ASP A 307 12.43 22.05 -11.37
C ASP A 307 12.85 21.90 -9.90
N LEU A 308 12.02 22.34 -8.94
CA LEU A 308 12.28 22.18 -7.50
C LEU A 308 11.70 20.89 -6.90
N SER A 309 10.88 20.16 -7.68
CA SER A 309 10.24 18.91 -7.29
C SER A 309 11.08 17.65 -7.57
N SER A 310 12.37 17.75 -7.91
CA SER A 310 13.22 16.56 -8.07
C SER A 310 13.57 15.95 -6.71
N PHE A 311 12.59 15.28 -6.09
CA PHE A 311 12.84 14.24 -5.11
C PHE A 311 13.08 12.95 -5.89
N ASP A 312 14.33 12.50 -5.93
CA ASP A 312 14.67 11.22 -6.55
C ASP A 312 14.18 10.10 -5.61
N TYR A 313 12.93 9.68 -5.82
CA TYR A 313 12.25 8.62 -5.05
C TYR A 313 13.00 7.28 -5.09
N SER A 314 13.91 7.14 -6.05
CA SER A 314 14.77 5.97 -6.21
C SER A 314 15.70 5.73 -5.00
N ASP A 315 16.12 6.78 -4.28
CA ASP A 315 16.92 6.65 -3.06
C ASP A 315 16.05 6.25 -1.85
N LEU A 316 14.78 6.66 -1.81
CA LEU A 316 13.84 6.25 -0.76
C LEU A 316 13.44 4.79 -0.94
N ASP A 317 13.11 4.35 -2.15
CA ASP A 317 12.84 2.93 -2.42
C ASP A 317 14.08 2.07 -2.08
N ARG A 318 15.28 2.51 -2.45
CA ARG A 318 16.51 1.80 -2.09
C ARG A 318 16.75 1.73 -0.57
N PHE A 319 16.40 2.78 0.17
CA PHE A 319 16.43 2.76 1.64
C PHE A 319 15.34 1.85 2.22
N LEU A 320 14.10 1.96 1.77
CA LEU A 320 12.95 1.21 2.27
C LEU A 320 13.09 -0.30 2.01
N PHE A 321 13.62 -0.69 0.86
CA PHE A 321 13.92 -2.10 0.56
C PHE A 321 15.19 -2.61 1.24
N SER A 322 16.13 -1.74 1.61
CA SER A 322 17.38 -2.14 2.27
C SER A 322 17.32 -2.10 3.80
N THR A 323 16.34 -1.42 4.42
CA THR A 323 16.27 -1.23 5.88
C THR A 323 14.95 -1.69 6.54
N MET A 324 14.02 -2.33 5.81
CA MET A 324 12.88 -3.02 6.42
C MET A 324 13.03 -4.56 6.47
N PHE A 325 14.28 -5.04 6.48
CA PHE A 325 14.62 -6.44 6.80
C PHE A 325 15.88 -6.55 7.65
#